data_AF-A0A9N7R6B7-F1
#
_entry.id   AF-A0A9N7R6B7-F1
#
_cell.length_a   1.000
_cell.length_b   1.000
_cell.length_c   1.000
_cell.angle_alpha   90.00
_cell.angle_beta   90.00
_cell.angle_gamma   90.00
#
_symmetry.space_group_name_H-M   'P 1'
#
loop_
_entity.id
_entity.type
_entity.pdbx_description
1 polymer ?
#
loop_
_entity_poly.entity_id
_entity_poly.type
_entity_poly.pdbx_seq_one_letter_code
_entity_poly.pdbx_strand_id
1 'polypeptide(L)' 'MILASDGLWDVMANEEVDPAAQAAAQAAAQYLSIQTLQKGSKDNITVVVVDVKAQRKIKTRTELDWNK' A
#
# COMPACT_ATOMS: atom_id res chain seq x y z
N MET A 1 -2.79 -8.54 1.31
CA MET A 1 -4.07 -8.35 0.60
C MET A 1 -4.66 -7.03 1.08
N ILE A 2 -5.15 -6.21 0.17
CA ILE A 2 -5.75 -4.90 0.50
C ILE A 2 -7.17 -4.92 -0.04
N LEU A 3 -8.12 -4.57 0.81
CA LEU A 3 -9.52 -4.36 0.46
C LEU A 3 -9.82 -2.90 0.76
N ALA A 4 -10.39 -2.17 -0.19
CA ALA A 4 -10.72 -0.76 0.00
C ALA A 4 -12.03 -0.39 -0.71
N SER A 5 -12.69 0.66 -0.25
CA SER A 5 -13.81 1.28 -0.97
C SER A 5 -13.36 1.95 -2.26
N ASP A 6 -14.31 2.19 -3.16
CA ASP A 6 -14.14 2.88 -4.44
C ASP A 6 -13.49 4.27 -4.30
N GLY A 7 -13.82 5.01 -3.24
CA GLY A 7 -13.19 6.31 -2.97
C GLY A 7 -11.65 6.28 -2.86
N LEU A 8 -11.05 5.11 -2.61
CA LEU A 8 -9.60 4.92 -2.74
C LEU A 8 -9.17 4.69 -4.19
N TRP A 9 -9.82 3.77 -4.88
CA TRP A 9 -9.46 3.36 -6.24
C TRP A 9 -9.72 4.43 -7.29
N ASP A 10 -10.59 5.41 -6.99
CA ASP A 10 -10.81 6.57 -7.86
C ASP A 10 -9.58 7.48 -8.00
N VAL A 11 -8.67 7.46 -7.02
CA VAL A 11 -7.48 8.33 -6.99
C VAL A 11 -6.15 7.58 -6.88
N MET A 12 -6.20 6.26 -6.69
CA MET A 12 -5.03 5.40 -6.54
C MET A 12 -5.00 4.30 -7.60
N ALA A 13 -3.91 4.21 -8.34
CA ALA A 13 -3.63 3.06 -9.19
C ALA A 13 -3.03 1.90 -8.38
N ASN A 14 -3.17 0.67 -8.87
CA ASN A 14 -2.65 -0.53 -8.19
C ASN A 14 -1.14 -0.45 -7.92
N GLU A 15 -0.38 0.13 -8.84
CA GLU A 15 1.06 0.30 -8.76
C GLU A 15 1.48 1.24 -7.62
N GLU A 16 0.61 2.19 -7.26
CA GLU A 16 0.83 3.13 -6.15
C GLU A 16 0.55 2.48 -4.79
N VAL A 17 -0.27 1.42 -4.79
CA VAL A 17 -0.67 0.67 -3.60
C VAL A 17 0.30 -0.49 -3.29
N ASP A 18 1.00 -1.03 -4.29
CA ASP A 18 1.93 -2.16 -4.14
C ASP A 18 3.05 -1.94 -3.10
N PRO A 19 3.71 -0.76 -3.02
CA PRO A 19 4.69 -0.50 -1.97
C PRO A 19 4.08 -0.53 -0.57
N ALA A 20 2.85 -0.02 -0.43
CA ALA A 20 2.13 -0.07 0.85
C ALA A 20 1.77 -1.50 1.24
N ALA A 21 1.50 -2.39 0.27
CA ALA A 21 1.25 -3.81 0.54
C ALA A 21 2.44 -4.55 1.15
N GLN A 22 3.66 -4.00 1.03
CA GLN A 22 4.87 -4.54 1.65
C GLN A 22 5.08 -4.03 3.09
N ALA A 23 4.45 -2.91 3.47
CA ALA A 23 4.53 -2.31 4.80
C ALA A 23 3.64 -3.03 5.83
N ALA A 24 3.91 -2.85 7.13
CA ALA A 24 3.09 -3.43 8.20
C ALA A 24 1.60 -3.11 7.96
N ALA A 25 0.68 -4.06 8.21
CA ALA A 25 -0.73 -3.88 7.83
C ALA A 25 -1.33 -2.55 8.32
N GLN A 26 -1.03 -2.17 9.57
CA GLN A 26 -1.46 -0.90 10.14
C GLN A 26 -0.85 0.32 9.44
N ALA A 27 0.46 0.31 9.17
CA ALA A 27 1.15 1.41 8.49
C ALA A 27 0.65 1.57 7.05
N ALA A 28 0.42 0.46 6.35
CA ALA A 28 -0.16 0.45 5.01
C ALA A 28 -1.55 1.09 4.99
N ALA A 29 -2.44 0.68 5.91
CA ALA A 29 -3.79 1.21 5.99
C ALA A 29 -3.81 2.71 6.26
N GLN A 30 -2.97 3.18 7.19
CA GLN A 30 -2.84 4.61 7.52
C GLN A 30 -2.29 5.41 6.34
N TYR A 31 -1.21 4.93 5.73
CA TYR A 31 -0.60 5.59 4.58
C TYR A 31 -1.60 5.75 3.44
N LEU A 32 -2.28 4.66 3.05
CA LEU A 32 -3.25 4.67 1.96
C LEU A 32 -4.41 5.64 2.24
N SER A 33 -4.92 5.66 3.46
CA SER A 33 -5.99 6.58 3.86
C SER A 33 -5.56 8.05 3.76
N ILE A 34 -4.37 8.37 4.27
CA ILE A 34 -3.82 9.74 4.23
C ILE A 34 -3.54 10.19 2.79
N GLN A 35 -2.91 9.34 1.98
CA GLN A 35 -2.58 9.70 0.61
C GLN A 35 -3.84 9.89 -0.25
N THR A 36 -4.87 9.06 -0.04
CA THR A 36 -6.16 9.17 -0.75
C THR A 36 -6.84 10.51 -0.44
N LEU A 37 -6.79 10.95 0.81
CA LEU A 37 -7.26 12.28 1.21
C LEU A 37 -6.42 13.40 0.58
N GLN A 38 -5.08 13.26 0.57
CA GLN A 38 -4.19 14.26 -0.03
C GLN A 38 -4.39 14.43 -1.53
N LYS A 39 -4.77 13.34 -2.24
CA LYS A 39 -5.12 13.38 -3.66
C LYS A 39 -6.51 13.97 -3.93
N GLY A 40 -7.26 14.33 -2.90
CA GLY A 40 -8.52 15.04 -3.02
C GLY A 40 -9.73 14.14 -3.28
N SER A 41 -9.67 12.87 -2.86
CA SER A 41 -10.87 12.03 -2.83
C SER A 41 -11.95 12.69 -1.97
N LYS A 42 -13.17 12.75 -2.49
CA LYS A 42 -14.32 13.39 -1.85
C LYS A 42 -15.30 12.37 -1.26
N ASP A 43 -14.98 11.09 -1.39
CA ASP A 43 -15.83 9.99 -1.03
C ASP A 43 -15.44 9.37 0.32
N ASN A 44 -16.21 8.39 0.77
CA ASN A 44 -15.86 7.65 1.97
C ASN A 44 -14.71 6.68 1.69
N ILE A 45 -13.65 6.80 2.48
CA ILE A 45 -12.44 6.00 2.32
C ILE A 45 -12.40 4.98 3.46
N THR A 46 -12.58 3.71 3.13
CA THR A 46 -12.39 2.58 4.05
C THR A 46 -11.32 1.67 3.49
N VAL A 47 -10.29 1.35 4.28
CA VAL A 47 -9.17 0.49 3.88
C VAL A 47 -8.95 -0.60 4.92
N VAL A 48 -8.93 -1.85 4.49
CA VAL A 48 -8.63 -3.03 5.31
C VAL A 48 -7.43 -3.74 4.71
N VAL A 49 -6.37 -3.87 5.51
CA VAL A 49 -5.13 -4.56 5.10
C VAL A 49 -5.01 -5.88 5.85
N VAL A 50 -4.89 -6.96 5.10
CA VAL A 50 -4.77 -8.32 5.63
C VAL A 50 -3.41 -8.90 5.26
N ASP A 51 -2.63 -9.23 6.29
CA ASP A 51 -1.40 -10.01 6.15
C ASP A 51 -1.72 -11.49 5.96
N VAL A 52 -1.74 -11.91 4.70
CA VAL A 52 -1.93 -13.32 4.30
C VAL A 52 -0.65 -14.14 4.34
N LYS A 53 0.50 -13.52 4.60
CA LYS A 53 1.78 -14.21 4.77
C LYS A 53 2.19 -14.12 6.24
N ALA A 54 2.21 -15.27 6.92
CA ALA A 54 2.72 -15.39 8.30
C ALA A 54 4.20 -15.00 8.42
N GLN A 55 4.97 -15.11 7.32
CA GLN A 55 6.37 -14.70 7.23
C GLN A 55 6.57 -13.81 6.01
N ARG A 56 6.95 -12.55 6.24
CA ARG A 56 7.31 -11.62 5.17
C ARG A 56 8.76 -11.85 4.79
N LYS A 57 9.01 -12.26 3.54
CA LYS A 57 10.38 -12.27 2.99
C LYS A 57 10.83 -10.83 2.87
N ILE A 58 11.66 -10.37 3.79
CA ILE A 58 12.37 -9.10 3.66
C ILE A 58 13.29 -9.26 2.46
N LYS A 59 13.01 -8.54 1.37
CA LYS A 59 14.00 -8.39 0.29
C LYS A 59 15.14 -7.53 0.85
N THR A 60 16.19 -8.16 1.36
CA THR A 60 17.47 -7.48 1.54
C THR A 60 18.00 -7.09 0.17
N ARG A 61 18.41 -5.83 0.02
CA ARG A 61 19.15 -5.35 -1.15
C ARG A 61 20.54 -5.98 -1.11
N THR A 62 20.63 -7.21 -1.58
CA THR A 62 21.89 -7.88 -1.90
C THR A 62 21.89 -8.02 -3.42
N GLU A 63 22.89 -7.44 -4.07
CA GLU A 63 23.28 -7.79 -5.46
C GLU A 63 22.50 -7.16 -6.64
N LEU A 64 22.21 -5.84 -6.63
CA LEU A 64 21.80 -5.13 -7.87
C LEU A 64 22.44 -3.74 -8.09
N ASP A 65 23.39 -3.29 -7.26
CA ASP A 65 24.06 -1.99 -7.44
C ASP A 65 25.55 -2.10 -7.85
N TRP A 66 26.06 -3.29 -8.20
CA TRP A 66 27.49 -3.50 -8.54
C TRP A 66 27.84 -3.40 -10.03
N ASN A 67 26.95 -2.91 -10.90
CA ASN A 67 27.28 -2.80 -12.32
C ASN A 67 26.74 -1.55 -13.01
N LYS A 68 27.06 -0.38 -12.44
CA LYS A 68 26.90 0.91 -13.13
C LYS A 68 28.19 1.72 -13.08
#